data_AF-A0A3N5MYL5-F1
#
_entry.id   AF-A0A3N5MYL5-F1
#
_cell.length_a   1.000
_cell.length_b   1.000
_cell.length_c   1.000
_cell.angle_alpha   90.00
_cell.angle_beta   90.00
_cell.angle_gamma   90.00
#
_symmetry.space_group_name_H-M   'P 1'
#
loop_
_entity.id
_entity.type
_entity.pdbx_description
1 polymer ?
#
loop_
_entity_poly.entity_id
_entity_poly.type
_entity_poly.pdbx_seq_one_letter_code
_entity_poly.pdbx_strand_id
1 'polypeptide(L)'
;MALVSGWAHRHQLIVIEFLQAENRMLKERLRGKRIRLTDGERALLARKAKAVGRKALLELDTIVSPDTLMRWHRRLQARSRTTLTRSSCCE
;
A
#
# COMPACT_ATOMS: atom_id res chain seq x y z
N MET A 1 30.00 -1.42 13.09
CA MET A 1 29.11 -2.07 12.09
C MET A 1 28.46 -1.04 11.16
N ALA A 2 29.23 -0.31 10.34
CA ALA A 2 28.67 0.69 9.39
C ALA A 2 28.70 0.24 7.92
N LEU A 3 29.40 -0.85 7.61
CA LEU A 3 29.57 -1.35 6.24
C LEU A 3 28.33 -2.15 5.76
N VAL A 4 27.66 -2.87 6.67
CA VAL A 4 26.46 -3.67 6.35
C VAL A 4 25.25 -2.77 6.07
N SER A 5 25.09 -1.67 6.79
CA SER A 5 23.97 -0.72 6.58
C SER A 5 24.05 -0.01 5.23
N GLY A 6 25.26 0.35 4.78
CA GLY A 6 25.47 0.96 3.46
C GLY A 6 25.26 0.02 2.28
N TRP A 7 25.45 -1.30 2.45
CA TRP A 7 25.13 -2.29 1.42
C TRP A 7 23.63 -2.59 1.36
N ALA A 8 23.01 -2.80 2.53
CA ALA A 8 21.57 -3.02 2.63
C ALA A 8 20.77 -1.84 2.05
N HIS A 9 21.18 -0.60 2.33
CA HIS A 9 20.54 0.59 1.79
C HIS A 9 20.65 0.70 0.26
N ARG A 10 21.84 0.42 -0.31
CA ARG A 10 22.03 0.41 -1.77
C ARG A 10 21.21 -0.68 -2.46
N HIS A 11 21.15 -1.86 -1.86
CA HIS A 11 20.32 -2.95 -2.37
C HIS A 11 18.83 -2.58 -2.32
N GLN A 12 18.37 -1.93 -1.25
CA GLN A 12 17.00 -1.43 -1.14
C GLN A 12 16.64 -0.42 -2.24
N LEU A 13 17.56 0.50 -2.58
CA LEU A 13 17.33 1.47 -3.65
C LEU A 13 17.16 0.78 -5.01
N ILE A 14 18.00 -0.21 -5.34
CA ILE A 14 17.88 -0.99 -6.58
C ILE A 14 16.52 -1.68 -6.68
N VAL A 15 16.04 -2.27 -5.58
CA VAL A 15 14.72 -2.91 -5.54
C VAL A 15 13.59 -1.90 -5.75
N ILE A 16 13.70 -0.70 -5.17
CA ILE A 16 12.71 0.37 -5.34
C ILE A 16 12.67 0.84 -6.80
N GLU A 17 13.83 1.08 -7.43
CA GLU A 17 13.92 1.51 -8.83
C GLU A 17 13.31 0.47 -9.77
N PHE A 18 13.61 -0.82 -9.54
CA PHE A 18 13.02 -1.91 -10.29
C PHE A 18 11.48 -1.92 -10.16
N LEU A 19 10.96 -1.84 -8.94
CA LEU A 19 9.51 -1.83 -8.70
C LEU A 19 8.83 -0.58 -9.28
N GLN A 20 9.49 0.57 -9.28
CA GLN A 20 9.01 1.78 -9.95
C GLN A 20 8.93 1.57 -11.47
N ALA A 21 9.93 0.95 -12.09
CA ALA A 21 9.93 0.65 -13.51
C ALA A 21 8.78 -0.32 -13.87
N GLU A 22 8.58 -1.36 -13.05
CA GLU A 22 7.48 -2.31 -13.24
C GLU A 22 6.12 -1.62 -13.08
N ASN A 23 5.93 -0.81 -12.04
CA ASN A 23 4.70 -0.05 -11.83
C ASN A 23 4.37 0.89 -12.99
N ARG A 24 5.38 1.58 -13.56
CA ARG A 24 5.20 2.44 -14.75
C ARG A 24 4.73 1.63 -15.96
N MET A 25 5.36 0.49 -16.23
CA MET A 25 4.98 -0.39 -17.33
C MET A 25 3.56 -0.96 -17.13
N LEU A 26 3.22 -1.40 -15.92
CA LEU A 26 1.89 -1.88 -15.59
C LEU A 26 0.85 -0.78 -15.76
N LYS A 27 1.12 0.44 -15.28
CA LYS A 27 0.24 1.59 -15.47
C LYS A 27 0.00 1.89 -16.95
N GLU A 28 1.06 1.85 -17.77
CA GLU A 28 0.95 2.07 -19.21
C GLU A 28 0.05 1.02 -19.87
N ARG A 29 0.25 -0.27 -19.55
CA ARG A 29 -0.58 -1.37 -20.06
C ARG A 29 -2.03 -1.34 -19.57
N LEU A 30 -2.26 -0.73 -18.42
CA LEU A 30 -3.57 -0.57 -17.80
C LEU A 30 -4.25 0.75 -18.19
N ARG A 31 -3.59 1.63 -18.96
CA ARG A 31 -4.24 2.84 -19.49
C ARG A 31 -5.48 2.45 -20.29
N GLY A 32 -6.61 3.04 -19.94
CA GLY A 32 -7.91 2.75 -20.55
C GLY A 32 -8.63 1.51 -20.01
N LYS A 33 -7.99 0.69 -19.16
CA LYS A 33 -8.63 -0.49 -18.54
C LYS A 33 -9.09 -0.18 -17.12
N ARG A 34 -10.37 -0.44 -16.83
CA ARG A 34 -10.94 -0.25 -15.50
C ARG A 34 -10.57 -1.43 -14.59
N ILE A 35 -9.63 -1.22 -13.67
CA ILE A 35 -9.23 -2.23 -12.69
C ILE A 35 -10.29 -2.28 -11.57
N ARG A 36 -10.94 -3.43 -11.41
CA ARG A 36 -11.86 -3.70 -10.29
C ARG A 36 -11.14 -4.53 -9.25
N LEU A 37 -10.64 -3.86 -8.21
CA LEU A 37 -10.11 -4.55 -7.03
C LEU A 37 -11.26 -5.04 -6.15
N THR A 38 -11.17 -6.30 -5.74
CA THR A 38 -11.99 -6.94 -4.71
C THR A 38 -11.75 -6.32 -3.34
N ASP A 39 -12.67 -6.50 -2.40
CA ASP A 39 -12.52 -5.95 -1.06
C ASP A 39 -11.33 -6.53 -0.30
N GLY A 40 -10.97 -7.80 -0.56
CA GLY A 40 -9.78 -8.45 0.00
C GLY A 40 -8.47 -7.80 -0.49
N GLU A 41 -8.36 -7.55 -1.79
CA GLU A 41 -7.20 -6.86 -2.38
C GLU A 41 -7.08 -5.43 -1.85
N ARG A 42 -8.19 -4.70 -1.75
CA ARG A 42 -8.21 -3.35 -1.16
C ARG A 42 -7.74 -3.37 0.29
N ALA A 43 -8.16 -4.37 1.07
CA ALA A 43 -7.76 -4.51 2.46
C ALA A 43 -6.27 -4.80 2.62
N LEU A 44 -5.73 -5.69 1.78
CA LEU A 44 -4.31 -6.00 1.74
C LEU A 44 -3.47 -4.77 1.37
N LEU A 45 -3.83 -4.10 0.28
CA LEU A 45 -3.13 -2.90 -0.19
C LEU A 45 -3.17 -1.78 0.85
N ALA A 46 -4.31 -1.55 1.48
CA ALA A 46 -4.45 -0.53 2.51
C ALA A 46 -3.56 -0.80 3.75
N ARG A 47 -3.44 -2.06 4.18
CA ARG A 47 -2.54 -2.44 5.29
C ARG A 47 -1.08 -2.25 4.93
N LYS A 48 -0.67 -2.70 3.74
CA LYS A 48 0.72 -2.52 3.25
C LYS A 48 1.05 -1.04 3.05
N ALA A 49 0.13 -0.27 2.48
CA ALA A 49 0.27 1.18 2.30
C ALA A 49 0.52 1.93 3.62
N LYS A 50 -0.16 1.53 4.70
CA LYS A 50 0.09 2.14 6.01
C LYS A 50 1.51 1.87 6.53
N ALA A 51 2.04 0.66 6.31
CA ALA A 51 3.39 0.29 6.73
C ALA A 51 4.47 1.03 5.94
N VAL A 52 4.26 1.25 4.64
CA VAL A 52 5.17 2.01 3.76
C VAL A 52 5.13 3.51 4.07
N GLY A 53 3.95 4.05 4.39
CA GLY A 53 3.76 5.47 4.70
C GLY A 53 3.58 6.35 3.46
N ARG A 54 2.98 7.53 3.66
CA ARG A 54 2.53 8.40 2.57
C ARG A 54 3.66 8.88 1.65
N LYS A 55 4.80 9.28 2.22
CA LYS A 55 5.92 9.85 1.46
C LYS A 55 6.52 8.82 0.49
N ALA A 56 6.85 7.63 0.99
CA ALA A 56 7.39 6.56 0.16
C ALA A 56 6.38 6.07 -0.91
N LEU A 57 5.07 6.06 -0.62
CA LEU A 57 4.06 5.73 -1.63
C LEU A 57 4.01 6.71 -2.81
N LEU A 58 4.32 7.99 -2.59
CA LEU A 58 4.39 8.98 -3.67
C LEU A 58 5.56 8.71 -4.62
N GLU A 59 6.64 8.12 -4.10
CA GLU A 59 7.82 7.77 -4.88
C GLU A 59 7.59 6.49 -5.71
N LEU A 60 6.78 5.55 -5.23
CA LEU A 60 6.61 4.23 -5.85
C LEU A 60 5.71 4.20 -7.11
N ASP A 61 5.17 5.34 -7.54
CA ASP A 61 4.25 5.47 -8.68
C ASP A 61 3.12 4.41 -8.72
N THR A 62 2.43 4.25 -7.59
CA THR A 62 1.45 3.16 -7.39
C THR A 62 0.24 3.24 -8.33
N ILE A 63 -0.32 2.08 -8.70
CA ILE A 63 -1.54 1.97 -9.54
C ILE A 63 -2.74 2.69 -8.90
N VAL A 64 -2.88 2.58 -7.58
CA VAL A 64 -3.90 3.28 -6.80
C VAL A 64 -3.26 4.51 -6.16
N SER A 65 -3.92 5.67 -6.25
CA SER A 65 -3.44 6.90 -5.60
C SER A 65 -3.18 6.67 -4.09
N PRO A 66 -2.05 7.15 -3.53
CA PRO A 66 -1.74 7.04 -2.10
C PRO A 66 -2.87 7.56 -1.20
N ASP A 67 -3.56 8.62 -1.60
CA ASP A 67 -4.72 9.17 -0.88
C ASP A 67 -5.87 8.17 -0.77
N THR A 68 -6.13 7.43 -1.84
CA THR A 68 -7.16 6.39 -1.88
C THR A 68 -6.80 5.21 -0.97
N LEU A 69 -5.53 4.78 -0.98
CA LEU A 69 -5.03 3.72 -0.10
C LEU A 69 -5.17 4.11 1.38
N MET A 70 -4.81 5.35 1.73
CA MET A 70 -4.95 5.87 3.08
C MET A 70 -6.42 6.02 3.51
N ARG A 71 -7.33 6.36 2.57
CA ARG A 71 -8.77 6.37 2.81
C ARG A 71 -9.31 4.97 3.08
N TRP A 72 -8.90 3.96 2.32
CA TRP A 72 -9.28 2.56 2.57
C TRP A 72 -8.80 2.08 3.93
N HIS A 73 -7.56 2.42 4.30
CA HIS A 73 -7.03 2.07 5.61
C HIS A 73 -7.85 2.66 6.77
N ARG A 74 -8.28 3.92 6.66
CA ARG A 74 -9.18 4.55 7.65
C ARG A 74 -10.53 3.83 7.73
N ARG A 75 -11.11 3.44 6.60
CA ARG A 75 -12.38 2.70 6.56
C ARG A 75 -12.27 1.31 7.20
N LEU A 76 -11.16 0.61 6.99
CA LEU A 76 -10.93 -0.70 7.61
C LEU A 76 -10.85 -0.60 9.13
N GLN A 77 -10.13 0.40 9.65
CA GLN A 77 -10.08 0.66 11.09
C GLN A 77 -11.44 1.04 11.68
N ALA A 78 -12.22 1.84 10.97
CA ALA A 78 -13.57 2.19 11.40
C ALA A 78 -14.46 0.94 11.47
N ARG A 79 -14.40 0.09 10.43
CA ARG A 79 -15.16 -1.17 10.39
C ARG A 79 -14.76 -2.13 11.50
N SER A 80 -13.46 -2.29 11.78
CA SER A 80 -13.01 -3.17 12.86
C SER A 80 -13.46 -2.65 14.24
N ARG A 81 -13.44 -1.33 14.46
CA ARG A 81 -13.97 -0.73 15.70
C ARG A 81 -15.46 -1.02 15.88
N THR A 82 -16.27 -0.84 14.83
CA THR A 82 -17.72 -1.11 14.89
C THR A 82 -18.07 -2.59 15.11
N THR A 83 -17.23 -3.52 14.66
CA THR A 83 -17.44 -4.95 14.94
C THR A 83 -17.09 -5.29 16.38
N LEU A 84 -16.00 -4.73 16.90
CA LEU A 84 -15.58 -4.90 18.30
C LEU A 84 -16.60 -4.34 19.30
N THR A 85 -17.22 -3.19 18.99
CA THR A 85 -18.26 -2.60 19.87
C THR A 85 -19.57 -3.39 19.85
N ARG A 86 -19.87 -4.12 18.77
CA ARG A 86 -21.06 -4.98 18.67
C ARG A 86 -20.90 -6.29 19.44
N SER A 87 -19.70 -6.87 19.45
CA SER A 87 -19.44 -8.11 20.20
C SER A 87 -19.39 -7.87 21.71
N SER A 88 -18.84 -6.75 22.17
CA SER A 88 -18.76 -6.42 23.62
C SER A 88 -20.08 -5.98 24.25
N CYS A 89 -21.15 -5.81 23.46
CA CYS A 89 -22.47 -5.39 23.94
C CYS A 89 -23.44 -6.59 24.06
N CYS A 90 -22.99 -7.79 23.70
CA CYS A 90 -23.74 -9.05 23.82
C CYS A 90 -23.18 -9.97 24.92
N GLU A 91 -22.29 -9.47 25.78
CA GLU A 91 -21.86 -10.13 27.03
C GLU A 91 -22.49 -9.46 28.25
#